data_AF-A0A6M6JXG3-F1
#
_entry.id   AF-A0A6M6JXG3-F1
#
_cell.length_a   1.000
_cell.length_b   1.000
_cell.length_c   1.000
_cell.angle_alpha   90.00
_cell.angle_beta   90.00
_cell.angle_gamma   90.00
#
_symmetry.space_group_name_H-M   'P 1'
#
loop_
_entity.id
_entity.type
_entity.pdbx_description
1 polymer ?
#
loop_
_entity_poly.entity_id
_entity_poly.type
_entity_poly.pdbx_seq_one_letter_code
_entity_poly.pdbx_strand_id
1 'polypeptide(L)' 'METTDLEFEFYLADRLGMTVARLRREMTAQEFMEWGVYYGRKAQKQELAMLQAKSSRG' A
#
# COMPACT_ATOMS: atom_id res chain seq x y z
N MET A 1 -12.79 -6.65 9.81
CA MET A 1 -11.82 -5.55 9.61
C MET A 1 -10.38 -5.96 9.93
N GLU A 2 -10.12 -7.09 10.60
CA GLU A 2 -8.73 -7.53 10.89
C GLU A 2 -7.97 -8.14 9.68
N THR A 3 -8.67 -8.65 8.67
CA THR A 3 -8.03 -9.32 7.52
C THR A 3 -7.30 -8.35 6.59
N THR A 4 -7.82 -7.14 6.41
CA THR A 4 -7.22 -6.10 5.55
C THR A 4 -5.94 -5.52 6.14
N ASP A 5 -5.87 -5.42 7.48
CA ASP A 5 -4.69 -4.88 8.16
C ASP A 5 -3.52 -5.87 8.08
N LEU A 6 -3.79 -7.17 8.28
CA LEU A 6 -2.77 -8.21 8.18
C LEU A 6 -2.21 -8.34 6.75
N GLU A 7 -3.06 -8.27 5.73
CA GLU A 7 -2.63 -8.27 4.32
C GLU A 7 -1.72 -7.07 4.01
N PHE A 8 -2.09 -5.88 4.49
CA PHE A 8 -1.28 -4.68 4.27
C PHE A 8 0.06 -4.75 5.01
N GLU A 9 0.12 -5.30 6.22
CA GLU A 9 1.39 -5.53 6.92
C GLU A 9 2.33 -6.45 6.15
N PHE A 10 1.84 -7.56 5.59
CA PHE A 10 2.67 -8.45 4.76
C PHE A 10 3.14 -7.75 3.49
N TYR A 11 2.24 -7.04 2.81
CA TYR A 11 2.58 -6.25 1.64
C TYR A 11 3.67 -5.22 1.93
N LEU A 12 3.52 -4.46 3.01
CA LEU A 12 4.46 -3.41 3.38
C LEU A 12 5.81 -3.99 3.81
N ALA A 13 5.80 -5.06 4.61
CA ALA A 13 7.01 -5.72 5.07
C ALA A 13 7.83 -6.29 3.89
N ASP A 14 7.19 -6.92 2.92
CA ASP A 14 7.82 -7.39 1.67
C ASP A 14 8.49 -6.23 0.91
N ARG A 15 7.78 -5.11 0.73
CA ARG A 15 8.30 -3.92 0.04
C ARG A 15 9.48 -3.26 0.76
N LEU A 16 9.50 -3.33 2.08
CA LEU A 16 10.58 -2.77 2.90
C LEU A 16 11.72 -3.76 3.15
N GLY A 17 11.63 -4.99 2.63
CA GLY A 17 12.65 -6.01 2.83
C GLY A 17 12.82 -6.42 4.28
N MET A 18 11.72 -6.46 5.05
CA MET A 18 11.72 -6.84 6.46
C MET A 18 10.60 -7.80 6.80
N THR A 19 10.63 -8.37 8.01
CA THR A 19 9.55 -9.22 8.51
C THR A 19 8.44 -8.39 9.14
N VAL A 20 7.21 -8.91 9.18
CA VAL A 20 6.09 -8.29 9.90
C VAL A 20 6.41 -8.08 11.38
N ALA A 21 7.12 -9.03 12.00
CA ALA A 21 7.55 -8.90 13.40
C ALA A 21 8.47 -7.69 13.62
N ARG A 22 9.39 -7.42 12.68
CA ARG A 22 10.26 -6.25 12.73
C ARG A 22 9.48 -4.96 12.49
N LEU A 23 8.59 -4.96 11.50
CA LEU A 23 7.72 -3.84 11.19
C LEU A 23 6.89 -3.41 12.41
N ARG A 24 6.20 -4.34 13.08
CA ARG A 24 5.39 -4.05 14.28
C ARG A 24 6.18 -3.51 15.46
N ARG A 25 7.48 -3.84 15.55
CA ARG A 25 8.35 -3.40 16.64
C ARG A 25 8.99 -2.04 16.37
N GLU A 26 9.38 -1.78 15.13
CA GLU A 26 10.21 -0.63 14.76
C GLU A 26 9.40 0.52 14.15
N MET A 27 8.25 0.23 13.53
CA MET A 27 7.43 1.23 12.87
C MET A 27 6.40 1.82 13.82
N THR A 28 6.29 3.14 13.82
CA THR A 28 5.24 3.83 14.59
C THR A 28 3.88 3.65 13.91
N ALA A 29 2.80 3.68 14.69
CA ALA A 29 1.44 3.63 14.13
C ALA A 29 1.18 4.77 13.14
N GLN A 30 1.74 5.96 13.37
CA GLN A 30 1.62 7.09 12.46
C GLN A 30 2.28 6.79 11.11
N GLU A 31 3.52 6.34 11.11
CA GLU A 31 4.24 6.00 9.88
C GLU A 31 3.53 4.87 9.12
N PHE A 32 3.01 3.87 9.83
CA PHE A 32 2.21 2.81 9.22
C PHE A 32 0.97 3.34 8.50
N MET A 33 0.23 4.28 9.12
CA MET A 33 -0.91 4.95 8.48
C MET A 33 -0.48 5.76 7.25
N GLU A 34 0.65 6.47 7.33
CA GLU A 34 1.20 7.25 6.23
C GLU A 34 1.57 6.37 5.03
N TRP A 35 2.11 5.17 5.26
CA TRP A 35 2.30 4.16 4.22
C TRP A 35 0.99 3.73 3.58
N GLY A 36 -0.06 3.50 4.38
CA GLY A 36 -1.40 3.19 3.87
C GLY A 36 -1.94 4.27 2.93
N VAL A 37 -1.83 5.54 3.34
CA VAL A 37 -2.24 6.69 2.52
C VAL A 37 -1.41 6.77 1.23
N TYR A 38 -0.10 6.59 1.32
CA TYR A 38 0.79 6.64 0.16
C TYR A 38 0.41 5.58 -0.88
N TYR A 39 0.27 4.31 -0.47
CA TYR A 39 -0.06 3.23 -1.39
C TYR A 39 -1.50 3.34 -1.94
N GLY A 40 -2.45 3.82 -1.12
CA GLY A 40 -3.80 4.13 -1.60
C GLY A 40 -3.79 5.19 -2.71
N ARG A 41 -3.05 6.30 -2.52
CA ARG A 41 -2.90 7.35 -3.55
C ARG A 41 -2.19 6.84 -4.79
N LYS A 42 -1.19 5.98 -4.62
CA LYS A 42 -0.45 5.38 -5.74
C LYS A 42 -1.36 4.48 -6.60
N ALA A 43 -2.16 3.62 -5.96
CA ALA A 43 -3.10 2.74 -6.66
C ALA A 43 -4.16 3.55 -7.44
N GLN A 44 -4.75 4.58 -6.82
CA GLN A 44 -5.70 5.47 -7.47
C GLN A 44 -5.11 6.14 -8.73
N LYS A 45 -3.87 6.63 -8.66
CA LYS A 45 -3.19 7.22 -9.82
C LYS A 45 -2.97 6.22 -10.95
N GLN A 46 -2.62 4.98 -10.62
CA GLN A 46 -2.41 3.92 -11.62
C GLN A 46 -3.72 3.54 -12.31
N GLU A 47 -4.81 3.42 -11.55
CA GLU A 47 -6.13 3.12 -12.10
C GLU A 47 -6.63 4.22 -13.03
N LEU A 48 -6.50 5.49 -12.62
CA LEU A 48 -6.83 6.65 -13.47
C LEU A 48 -6.01 6.66 -14.76
N ALA A 49 -4.71 6.39 -14.68
CA ALA A 49 -3.84 6.33 -15.86
C ALA A 49 -4.25 5.17 -16.81
N MET A 50 -4.63 4.01 -16.27
CA MET A 50 -5.14 2.89 -17.08
C MET A 50 -6.47 3.23 -17.76
N LEU A 51 -7.39 3.92 -17.08
CA LEU A 51 -8.66 4.34 -17.65
C LEU A 51 -8.45 5.33 -18.80
N GLN A 52 -7.57 6.32 -18.62
CA GLN A 52 -7.20 7.26 -19.68
C GLN A 52 -6.56 6.56 -20.88
N ALA A 53 -5.64 5.62 -20.65
CA ALA A 53 -5.00 4.86 -21.72
C ALA A 53 -6.00 3.99 -22.50
N LYS A 54 -7.04 3.47 -21.84
CA LYS A 54 -8.12 2.70 -22.49
C LYS A 54 -9.02 3.61 -23.33
N SER A 55 -9.37 4.81 -22.84
CA SER A 55 -10.25 5.72 -23.58
C SER A 55 -9.58 6.35 -24.79
N SER A 56 -8.25 6.52 -24.78
CA SER A 56 -7.50 7.07 -25.94
C SER A 56 -7.27 6.08 -27.10
N ARG A 57 -7.61 4.79 -26.93
CA ARG A 57 -7.49 3.76 -27.99
C ARG A 57 -8.82 3.43 -28.70
N GLY A 58 -9.93 3.99 -28.23
CA GLY A 58 -11.27 3.78 -28.79
C GLY A 58 -11.69 4.86 -29.78
#